data_AF-A0A2T2UJU8-F1
#
_entry.id   AF-A0A2T2UJU8-F1
#
_cell.length_a   1.000
_cell.length_b   1.000
_cell.length_c   1.000
_cell.angle_alpha   90.00
_cell.angle_beta   90.00
_cell.angle_gamma   90.00
#
_symmetry.space_group_name_H-M   'P 1'
#
loop_
_entity.id
_entity.type
_entity.pdbx_description
1 polymer ?
#
loop_
_entity_poly.entity_id
_entity_poly.type
_entity_poly.pdbx_seq_one_letter_code
_entity_poly.pdbx_strand_id
1 'polypeptide(L)'
;VAYTLVGRAVRAVFKKYFPDPADKEEGRPEYEEVMNWFSSGNDLELSQDLSFADYSSRLDQVDGLQDLAEKHTRPDGPAETASTMELVVEALHQNSLVGKEIGDHASTYSDIMGSVLSSLSGDGGPGGPGDDDDDLDDLRRRYG
;
A
#
# COMPACT_ATOMS: atom_id res chain seq x y z
N VAL A 1 16.57 10.45 -1.52
CA VAL A 1 16.01 11.74 -2.01
C VAL A 1 14.99 11.55 -3.13
N ALA A 2 15.28 10.78 -4.20
CA ALA A 2 14.33 10.55 -5.30
C ALA A 2 13.00 9.91 -4.85
N TYR A 3 13.04 8.81 -4.08
CA TYR A 3 11.83 8.17 -3.53
C TYR A 3 10.97 9.11 -2.68
N THR A 4 11.60 9.95 -1.84
CA THR A 4 10.91 10.94 -1.00
C THR A 4 10.19 11.99 -1.83
N LEU A 5 10.78 12.43 -2.96
CA LEU A 5 10.15 13.38 -3.87
C LEU A 5 8.98 12.75 -4.63
N VAL A 6 9.14 11.50 -5.08
CA VAL A 6 8.08 10.75 -5.75
C VAL A 6 6.88 10.56 -4.81
N GLY A 7 7.11 10.14 -3.56
CA GLY A 7 6.05 10.00 -2.56
C GLY A 7 5.31 11.32 -2.28
N ARG A 8 6.02 12.45 -2.25
CA ARG A 8 5.40 13.78 -2.11
C ARG A 8 4.57 14.18 -3.33
N ALA A 9 5.04 13.87 -4.55
CA ALA A 9 4.31 14.15 -5.77
C ALA A 9 3.02 13.30 -5.87
N VAL A 10 3.12 12.00 -5.54
CA VAL A 10 1.97 11.08 -5.47
C VAL A 10 0.92 11.61 -4.50
N ARG A 11 1.31 11.96 -3.26
CA ARG A 11 0.38 12.54 -2.27
C ARG A 11 -0.30 13.83 -2.77
N ALA A 12 0.45 14.70 -3.44
CA ALA A 12 -0.09 15.97 -3.94
C ALA A 12 -1.06 15.79 -5.12
N VAL A 13 -0.84 14.81 -5.99
CA VAL A 13 -1.74 14.48 -7.09
C VAL A 13 -2.97 13.74 -6.57
N PHE A 14 -2.78 12.77 -5.67
CA PHE A 14 -3.85 11.95 -5.12
C PHE A 14 -4.95 12.80 -4.49
N LYS A 15 -4.58 13.78 -3.64
CA LYS A 15 -5.53 14.69 -2.97
C LYS A 15 -6.35 15.59 -3.91
N LYS A 16 -6.03 15.65 -5.21
CA LYS A 16 -6.85 16.38 -6.19
C LYS A 16 -8.08 15.59 -6.63
N TYR A 17 -8.03 14.27 -6.52
CA TYR A 17 -9.06 13.37 -7.03
C TYR A 17 -9.72 12.58 -5.90
N PHE A 18 -8.94 12.21 -4.90
CA PHE A 18 -9.35 11.33 -3.82
C PHE A 18 -9.38 12.05 -2.46
N PRO A 19 -10.29 11.64 -1.55
CA PRO A 19 -10.32 12.10 -0.16
C PRO A 19 -8.98 11.82 0.55
N ASP A 20 -8.56 12.67 1.50
CA ASP A 20 -7.28 12.48 2.17
C ASP A 20 -7.29 11.26 3.12
N PRO A 21 -6.52 10.18 2.88
CA PRO A 21 -6.55 9.00 3.76
C PRO A 21 -6.06 9.29 5.19
N ALA A 22 -5.29 10.37 5.36
CA ALA A 22 -4.83 10.81 6.68
C ALA A 22 -5.95 11.45 7.52
N ASP A 23 -6.99 11.98 6.87
CA ASP A 23 -8.17 12.54 7.54
C ASP A 23 -9.01 11.41 8.11
N LYS A 24 -9.12 11.34 9.44
CA LYS A 24 -9.81 10.24 10.12
C LYS A 24 -11.34 10.36 10.11
N GLU A 25 -11.87 11.55 9.88
CA GLU A 25 -13.30 11.83 10.00
C GLU A 25 -14.00 11.74 8.66
N GLU A 26 -13.43 12.34 7.62
CA GLU A 26 -14.08 12.44 6.31
C GLU A 26 -13.39 11.59 5.23
N GLY A 27 -12.06 11.47 5.26
CA GLY A 27 -11.32 10.82 4.17
C GLY A 27 -11.15 9.32 4.35
N ARG A 28 -10.66 8.88 5.51
CA ARG A 28 -10.37 7.47 5.81
C ARG A 28 -11.57 6.54 5.68
N PRO A 29 -12.81 6.91 6.08
CA PRO A 29 -13.97 6.04 5.93
C PRO A 29 -14.25 5.62 4.49
N GLU A 30 -13.83 6.41 3.49
CA GLU A 30 -14.02 6.09 2.07
C GLU A 30 -13.21 4.86 1.64
N TYR A 31 -12.16 4.51 2.37
CA TYR A 31 -11.27 3.37 2.07
C TYR A 31 -11.53 2.15 2.96
N GLU A 32 -12.58 2.17 3.77
CA GLU A 32 -12.83 1.15 4.81
C GLU A 32 -12.94 -0.25 4.21
N GLU A 33 -13.61 -0.41 3.07
CA GLU A 33 -13.76 -1.71 2.41
C GLU A 33 -12.41 -2.31 1.98
N VAL A 34 -11.56 -1.50 1.34
CA VAL A 34 -10.20 -1.90 0.92
C VAL A 34 -9.35 -2.24 2.14
N MET A 35 -9.39 -1.43 3.20
CA MET A 35 -8.64 -1.71 4.44
C MET A 35 -9.13 -2.98 5.12
N ASN A 36 -10.44 -3.21 5.14
CA ASN A 36 -11.04 -4.42 5.71
C ASN A 36 -10.60 -5.68 4.95
N TRP A 37 -10.49 -5.59 3.62
CA TRP A 37 -9.99 -6.68 2.79
C TRP A 37 -8.58 -7.13 3.19
N PHE A 38 -7.64 -6.18 3.38
CA PHE A 38 -6.28 -6.49 3.86
C PHE A 38 -6.29 -7.01 5.29
N SER A 39 -7.05 -6.37 6.19
CA SER A 39 -7.14 -6.81 7.61
C SER A 39 -7.75 -8.20 7.80
N SER A 40 -8.45 -8.71 6.77
CA SER A 40 -8.98 -10.08 6.73
C SER A 40 -7.91 -11.13 6.40
N GLY A 41 -6.66 -10.71 6.24
CA GLY A 41 -5.51 -11.58 5.95
C GLY A 41 -5.30 -11.86 4.46
N ASN A 42 -5.86 -11.03 3.58
CA ASN A 42 -5.58 -11.09 2.16
C ASN A 42 -4.38 -10.21 1.81
N ASP A 43 -3.62 -10.63 0.79
CA ASP A 43 -2.46 -9.91 0.29
C ASP A 43 -2.59 -9.66 -1.22
N LEU A 44 -2.09 -8.52 -1.68
CA LEU A 44 -2.00 -8.15 -3.09
C LEU A 44 -0.54 -8.17 -3.52
N GLU A 45 -0.14 -9.21 -4.26
CA GLU A 45 1.18 -9.30 -4.88
C GLU A 45 1.14 -8.83 -6.35
N LEU A 46 1.96 -7.83 -6.67
CA LEU A 46 2.13 -7.29 -8.01
C LEU A 46 3.57 -7.55 -8.48
N SER A 47 3.74 -8.57 -9.32
CA SER A 47 5.02 -8.89 -9.97
C SER A 47 5.23 -8.04 -11.23
N GLN A 48 6.47 -7.66 -11.49
CA GLN A 48 6.86 -6.90 -12.69
C GLN A 48 6.72 -7.70 -14.00
N ASP A 49 6.62 -9.02 -13.90
CA ASP A 49 6.51 -9.93 -15.05
C ASP A 49 5.04 -10.30 -15.38
N LEU A 50 4.05 -9.72 -14.68
CA LEU A 50 2.65 -9.99 -14.92
C LEU A 50 2.22 -9.51 -16.32
N SER A 51 1.39 -10.31 -16.99
CA SER A 51 0.63 -9.81 -18.13
C SER A 51 -0.36 -8.74 -17.65
N PHE A 52 -0.76 -7.81 -18.52
CA PHE A 52 -1.75 -6.81 -18.14
C PHE A 52 -3.07 -7.44 -17.65
N ALA A 53 -3.48 -8.55 -18.24
CA ALA A 53 -4.70 -9.25 -17.85
C ALA A 53 -4.59 -9.82 -16.42
N ASP A 54 -3.44 -10.43 -16.09
CA ASP A 54 -3.21 -10.96 -14.74
C ASP A 54 -3.08 -9.81 -13.73
N TYR A 55 -2.34 -8.75 -14.09
CA TYR A 55 -2.21 -7.53 -13.27
C TYR A 55 -3.57 -6.92 -12.92
N SER A 56 -4.43 -6.70 -13.93
CA SER A 56 -5.79 -6.19 -13.71
C SER A 56 -6.58 -7.16 -12.83
N SER A 57 -6.54 -8.46 -13.13
CA SER A 57 -7.27 -9.45 -12.36
C SER A 57 -6.82 -9.56 -10.90
N ARG A 58 -5.56 -9.24 -10.57
CA ARG A 58 -5.08 -9.16 -9.19
C ARG A 58 -5.67 -7.96 -8.46
N LEU A 59 -5.73 -6.81 -9.12
CA LEU A 59 -6.33 -5.60 -8.57
C LEU A 59 -7.84 -5.77 -8.35
N ASP A 60 -8.53 -6.45 -9.27
CA ASP A 60 -9.97 -6.73 -9.19
C ASP A 60 -10.34 -7.66 -8.01
N GLN A 61 -9.37 -8.35 -7.40
CA GLN A 61 -9.61 -9.18 -6.21
C GLN A 61 -9.78 -8.35 -4.92
N VAL A 62 -9.37 -7.09 -4.93
CA VAL A 62 -9.45 -6.22 -3.75
C VAL A 62 -10.83 -5.57 -3.68
N ASP A 63 -11.61 -5.96 -2.68
CA ASP A 63 -12.97 -5.46 -2.50
C ASP A 63 -13.00 -3.93 -2.37
N GLY A 64 -13.95 -3.30 -3.08
CA GLY A 64 -14.14 -1.84 -3.12
C GLY A 64 -13.09 -1.04 -3.91
N LEU A 65 -12.02 -1.66 -4.41
CA LEU A 65 -10.91 -0.93 -5.03
C LEU A 65 -11.27 -0.35 -6.41
N GLN A 66 -11.94 -1.14 -7.24
CA GLN A 66 -12.38 -0.69 -8.57
C GLN A 66 -13.44 0.42 -8.44
N ASP A 67 -14.40 0.23 -7.54
CA ASP A 67 -15.46 1.21 -7.28
C ASP A 67 -14.89 2.56 -6.84
N LEU A 68 -13.85 2.57 -6.00
CA LEU A 68 -13.14 3.79 -5.61
C LEU A 68 -12.47 4.47 -6.81
N ALA A 69 -11.76 3.71 -7.64
CA ALA A 69 -11.10 4.25 -8.83
C ALA A 69 -12.12 4.92 -9.77
N GLU A 70 -13.23 4.23 -10.05
CA GLU A 70 -14.27 4.72 -10.95
C GLU A 70 -15.03 5.92 -10.38
N LYS A 71 -15.36 5.90 -9.09
CA LYS A 71 -16.07 6.99 -8.39
C LYS A 71 -15.33 8.33 -8.48
N HIS A 72 -14.01 8.31 -8.32
CA HIS A 72 -13.21 9.52 -8.15
C HIS A 72 -12.51 10.01 -9.41
N THR A 73 -12.22 9.13 -10.38
CA THR A 73 -11.44 9.50 -11.57
C THR A 73 -12.17 9.32 -12.89
N ARG A 74 -13.21 8.47 -12.96
CA ARG A 74 -13.90 8.11 -14.21
C ARG A 74 -12.92 7.74 -15.34
N PRO A 75 -12.12 6.69 -15.14
CA PRO A 75 -11.06 6.32 -16.08
C PRO A 75 -11.63 5.98 -17.47
N ASP A 76 -10.88 6.32 -18.52
CA ASP A 76 -11.28 6.17 -19.93
C ASP A 76 -11.10 4.73 -20.47
N GLY A 77 -10.50 3.83 -19.68
CA GLY A 77 -10.37 2.42 -20.06
C GLY A 77 -9.58 1.56 -19.06
N PRO A 78 -9.44 0.25 -19.34
CA PRO A 78 -8.94 -0.73 -18.37
C PRO A 78 -7.54 -0.41 -17.80
N ALA A 79 -6.64 0.09 -18.64
CA ALA A 79 -5.28 0.42 -18.21
C ALA A 79 -5.26 1.59 -17.21
N GLU A 80 -6.12 2.59 -17.42
CA GLU A 80 -6.24 3.73 -16.52
C GLU A 80 -6.96 3.34 -15.23
N THR A 81 -8.00 2.49 -15.32
CA THR A 81 -8.66 1.93 -14.14
C THR A 81 -7.66 1.19 -13.27
N ALA A 82 -6.92 0.22 -13.83
CA ALA A 82 -5.95 -0.58 -13.10
C ALA A 82 -4.82 0.29 -12.50
N SER A 83 -4.30 1.26 -13.26
CA SER A 83 -3.28 2.20 -12.76
C SER A 83 -3.82 3.05 -11.59
N THR A 84 -5.10 3.43 -11.65
CA THR A 84 -5.75 4.20 -10.59
C THR A 84 -5.99 3.35 -9.34
N MET A 85 -6.38 2.09 -9.51
CA MET A 85 -6.50 1.12 -8.42
C MET A 85 -5.16 0.94 -7.68
N GLU A 86 -4.06 0.72 -8.41
CA GLU A 86 -2.73 0.65 -7.81
C GLU A 86 -2.35 1.96 -7.09
N LEU A 87 -2.68 3.11 -7.68
CA LEU A 87 -2.44 4.41 -7.06
C LEU A 87 -3.16 4.56 -5.72
N VAL A 88 -4.39 4.04 -5.60
CA VAL A 88 -5.15 4.04 -4.32
C VAL A 88 -4.44 3.19 -3.28
N VAL A 89 -4.03 1.97 -3.61
CA VAL A 89 -3.32 1.09 -2.66
C VAL A 89 -1.98 1.70 -2.23
N GLU A 90 -1.24 2.29 -3.17
CA GLU A 90 0.01 3.01 -2.86
C GLU A 90 -0.26 4.21 -1.93
N ALA A 91 -1.34 4.96 -2.14
CA ALA A 91 -1.70 6.07 -1.25
C ALA A 91 -2.03 5.61 0.17
N LEU A 92 -2.70 4.45 0.32
CA LEU A 92 -2.96 3.85 1.63
C LEU A 92 -1.65 3.42 2.31
N HIS A 93 -0.74 2.79 1.56
CA HIS A 93 0.58 2.45 2.08
C HIS A 93 1.36 3.69 2.54
N GLN A 94 1.40 4.74 1.72
CA GLN A 94 2.07 6.00 2.04
C GLN A 94 1.46 6.69 3.28
N ASN A 95 0.24 6.38 3.68
CA ASN A 95 -0.39 6.91 4.90
C ASN A 95 -0.37 5.91 6.07
N SER A 96 0.42 4.84 5.97
CA SER A 96 0.49 3.78 6.99
C SER A 96 -0.90 3.22 7.30
N LEU A 97 -1.68 2.93 6.26
CA LEU A 97 -2.98 2.23 6.32
C LEU A 97 -2.92 0.81 5.74
N VAL A 98 -1.93 0.54 4.89
CA VAL A 98 -1.63 -0.77 4.30
C VAL A 98 -0.12 -1.02 4.35
N GLY A 99 0.29 -2.24 4.67
CA GLY A 99 1.68 -2.67 4.65
C GLY A 99 2.20 -2.83 3.23
N LYS A 100 3.52 -2.70 3.03
CA LYS A 100 4.16 -3.01 1.74
C LYS A 100 5.53 -3.60 1.96
N GLU A 101 5.76 -4.77 1.38
CA GLU A 101 7.06 -5.39 1.24
C GLU A 101 7.51 -5.29 -0.22
N ILE A 102 8.76 -4.91 -0.44
CA ILE A 102 9.34 -4.80 -1.78
C ILE A 102 10.39 -5.89 -1.90
N GLY A 103 10.08 -6.92 -2.68
CA GLY A 103 11.04 -7.95 -3.07
C GLY A 103 11.76 -7.60 -4.36
N ASP A 104 12.65 -8.49 -4.82
CA ASP A 104 13.47 -8.28 -6.01
C ASP A 104 12.63 -8.13 -7.30
N HIS A 105 11.48 -8.82 -7.38
CA HIS A 105 10.65 -8.89 -8.59
C HIS A 105 9.16 -8.54 -8.38
N ALA A 106 8.73 -8.33 -7.13
CA ALA A 106 7.34 -8.06 -6.81
C ALA A 106 7.22 -7.10 -5.64
N SER A 107 6.11 -6.37 -5.61
CA SER A 107 5.64 -5.66 -4.41
C SER A 107 4.44 -6.39 -3.84
N THR A 108 4.43 -6.61 -2.53
CA THR A 108 3.33 -7.26 -1.83
C THR A 108 2.72 -6.28 -0.84
N TYR A 109 1.43 -6.01 -0.98
CA TYR A 109 0.64 -5.21 -0.05
C TYR A 109 -0.15 -6.14 0.87
N SER A 110 -0.16 -5.83 2.16
CA SER A 110 -0.74 -6.68 3.20
C SER A 110 -1.24 -5.86 4.38
N ASP A 111 -1.86 -6.50 5.37
CA ASP A 111 -2.17 -5.82 6.63
C ASP A 111 -0.91 -5.23 7.28
N ILE A 112 -0.99 -4.03 7.85
CA ILE A 112 0.17 -3.37 8.45
C ILE A 112 0.73 -4.20 9.60
N MET A 113 -0.11 -4.71 10.50
CA MET A 113 0.37 -5.47 11.65
C MET A 113 1.00 -6.79 11.20
N GLY A 114 0.43 -7.43 10.18
CA GLY A 114 1.02 -8.58 9.50
C GLY A 114 2.41 -8.26 8.93
N SER A 115 2.53 -7.18 8.16
CA SER A 115 3.79 -6.76 7.54
C SER A 115 4.87 -6.38 8.56
N VAL A 116 4.51 -5.69 9.64
CA VAL A 116 5.44 -5.34 10.71
C VAL A 116 5.90 -6.61 11.43
N LEU A 117 5.00 -7.53 11.79
CA LEU A 117 5.40 -8.79 12.41
C LEU A 117 6.27 -9.65 11.50
N SER A 118 5.97 -9.72 10.21
CA SER A 118 6.80 -10.37 9.18
C SER A 118 8.22 -9.79 9.18
N SER A 119 8.33 -8.45 9.09
CA SER A 119 9.62 -7.76 9.08
C SER A 119 10.43 -7.95 10.37
N LEU A 120 9.77 -8.02 11.53
CA LEU A 120 10.42 -8.25 12.83
C LEU A 120 10.81 -9.71 13.06
N SER A 121 10.10 -10.65 12.42
CA SER A 121 10.38 -12.09 12.51
C SER A 121 11.42 -12.54 11.46
N GLY A 122 11.78 -11.64 10.55
CA GLY A 122 12.68 -11.86 9.42
C GLY A 122 14.16 -11.68 9.73
N ASP A 123 14.64 -12.05 10.93
CA ASP A 123 16.04 -12.46 11.13
C ASP A 123 16.21 -13.36 12.38
N GLY A 124 16.89 -14.50 12.22
CA GLY A 124 17.52 -15.25 13.32
C GLY A 124 16.71 -16.31 14.08
N GLY A 125 16.80 -17.58 13.66
CA GLY A 125 16.75 -18.71 14.59
C GLY A 125 18.01 -18.80 15.49
N PRO A 126 17.99 -19.62 16.54
CA PRO A 126 18.03 -19.20 17.94
C PRO A 126 19.40 -18.62 18.40
N GLY A 127 19.39 -17.35 18.81
CA GLY A 127 20.45 -16.69 19.57
C GLY A 127 19.88 -15.39 20.16
N GLY A 128 19.96 -15.23 21.47
CA GLY A 128 19.27 -14.16 22.23
C GLY A 128 19.70 -12.72 21.90
N PRO A 129 19.08 -11.74 22.57
CA PRO A 129 18.98 -10.36 22.11
C PRO A 129 20.34 -9.66 22.15
N GLY A 130 20.79 -9.20 20.99
CA GLY A 130 21.92 -8.29 20.85
C GLY A 130 21.42 -6.98 20.26
N ASP A 131 21.33 -5.98 21.13
CA ASP A 131 21.50 -4.54 20.86
C ASP A 131 21.34 -4.05 19.41
N ASP A 132 20.11 -3.89 18.92
CA ASP A 132 19.80 -3.11 17.71
C ASP A 132 18.84 -1.97 18.05
N ASP A 133 19.34 -0.99 18.83
CA ASP A 133 18.68 0.31 19.03
C ASP A 133 18.69 1.17 17.73
N ASP A 134 19.42 0.75 16.69
CA ASP A 134 19.60 1.49 15.44
C ASP A 134 18.41 1.36 14.47
N ASP A 135 17.69 0.24 14.46
CA ASP A 135 16.55 0.01 13.54
C ASP A 135 15.29 0.78 13.96
N LEU A 136 15.13 1.02 15.27
CA LEU A 136 14.04 1.84 15.80
C LEU A 136 14.21 3.31 15.41
N ASP A 137 15.44 3.78 15.26
CA ASP A 137 15.74 5.17 14.92
C ASP A 137 15.45 5.45 13.43
N ASP A 138 15.64 4.46 12.56
CA ASP A 138 15.30 4.55 11.13
C ASP A 138 13.78 4.46 10.88
N LEU A 139 13.05 3.62 11.61
CA LEU A 139 11.58 3.63 11.63
C LEU A 139 11.03 4.98 12.10
N ARG A 140 11.62 5.54 13.16
CA ARG A 140 11.21 6.83 13.72
C ARG A 140 11.52 8.01 12.80
N ARG A 141 12.60 7.95 12.01
CA ARG A 141 12.92 8.97 10.99
C ARG A 141 12.04 8.85 9.74
N ARG A 142 11.56 7.65 9.43
CA ARG A 142 10.73 7.41 8.24
C ARG A 142 9.26 7.77 8.45
N TYR A 143 8.78 7.72 9.69
CA TYR A 143 7.38 7.93 10.07
C TYR A 143 7.13 9.04 11.10
N GLY A 144 8.16 9.80 11.49
CA GLY A 144 8.07 10.97 12.38
C GLY A 144 7.99 12.30 11.64
#